data_AF-A0AAV5U7S4-F1
#
_entry.id   AF-A0AAV5U7S4-F1
#
_cell.length_a   1.000
_cell.length_b   1.000
_cell.length_c   1.000
_cell.angle_alpha   90.00
_cell.angle_beta   90.00
_cell.angle_gamma   90.00
#
_symmetry.space_group_name_H-M   'P 1'
#
loop_
_entity.id
_entity.type
_entity.pdbx_description
1 polymer ?
#
loop_
_entity_poly.entity_id
_entity_poly.type
_entity_poly.pdbx_seq_one_letter_code
_entity_poly.pdbx_strand_id
1 'polypeptide(L)'
;FFQYILTMNIKYNRQLQRMTMTDYCLSRTYQIKENIKIMKMLRKLTLPTFLLNIPAFALISIYLLLPSDESVGVAKNVAVALFDLWIAVVFPYRFVLHNNNNNTFEESVRRWSVASYCLDKYDEVTGRIRKLTIASPQPHHNETDIYFTMLSKDLHSKPIRSSSIPKISII
;
A
#
# COMPACT_ATOMS: atom_id res chain seq x y z
N PHE A 1 -9.79 -10.96 -10.85
CA PHE A 1 -9.77 -9.54 -11.26
C PHE A 1 -8.56 -8.76 -10.72
N PHE A 2 -8.38 -8.61 -9.41
CA PHE A 2 -7.27 -7.80 -8.84
C PHE A 2 -5.86 -8.25 -9.26
N GLN A 3 -5.59 -9.56 -9.19
CA GLN A 3 -4.29 -10.13 -9.60
C GLN A 3 -3.99 -9.92 -11.09
N TYR A 4 -5.04 -9.92 -11.93
CA TYR A 4 -4.91 -9.67 -13.36
C TYR A 4 -4.47 -8.23 -13.62
N ILE A 5 -5.11 -7.25 -12.99
CA ILE A 5 -4.72 -5.83 -13.11
C ILE A 5 -3.29 -5.59 -12.62
N LEU A 6 -2.88 -6.20 -11.51
CA LEU A 6 -1.50 -6.09 -11.01
C LEU A 6 -0.49 -6.65 -12.01
N THR A 7 -0.80 -7.80 -12.62
CA THR A 7 0.06 -8.42 -13.63
C THR A 7 0.18 -7.55 -14.87
N MET A 8 -0.94 -6.95 -15.32
CA MET A 8 -0.96 -6.01 -16.45
C MET A 8 -0.13 -4.76 -16.16
N ASN A 9 -0.29 -4.15 -14.98
CA ASN A 9 0.50 -2.98 -14.58
C ASN A 9 2.00 -3.29 -14.52
N ILE A 10 2.40 -4.46 -14.02
CA ILE A 10 3.81 -4.88 -14.01
C ILE A 10 4.34 -5.08 -15.43
N LYS A 11 3.57 -5.76 -16.30
CA LYS A 11 3.94 -5.99 -17.70
C LYS A 11 4.10 -4.67 -18.44
N TYR A 12 3.16 -3.74 -18.23
CA TYR A 12 3.17 -2.42 -18.85
C TYR A 12 4.35 -1.56 -18.35
N ASN A 13 4.65 -1.59 -17.04
CA ASN A 13 5.83 -0.92 -16.49
C ASN A 13 7.15 -1.44 -17.12
N ARG A 14 7.26 -2.75 -17.36
CA ARG A 14 8.42 -3.33 -18.04
C ARG A 14 8.53 -2.90 -19.51
N GLN A 15 7.40 -2.67 -20.17
CA GLN A 15 7.37 -2.16 -21.55
C GLN A 15 7.80 -0.69 -21.61
N LEU A 16 7.29 0.14 -20.70
CA LEU A 16 7.70 1.54 -20.56
C LEU A 16 9.20 1.70 -20.30
N GLN A 17 9.80 0.81 -19.50
CA GLN A 17 11.25 0.80 -19.27
C GLN A 17 12.08 0.47 -20.53
N ARG A 18 11.46 -0.09 -21.57
CA ARG A 18 12.12 -0.45 -22.84
C ARG A 18 11.84 0.55 -23.97
N MET A 19 10.93 1.49 -23.77
CA MET A 19 10.61 2.52 -24.78
C MET A 19 11.71 3.59 -24.80
N THR A 20 12.06 4.05 -26.01
CA THR A 20 12.98 5.17 -26.23
C THR A 20 12.44 6.47 -25.63
N MET A 21 13.34 7.37 -25.24
CA MET A 21 13.05 8.64 -24.53
C MET A 21 11.99 9.53 -25.21
N THR A 22 11.77 9.36 -26.52
CA THR A 22 10.88 10.21 -27.33
C THR A 22 9.39 10.04 -27.02
N ASP A 23 8.93 8.87 -26.56
CA ASP A 23 7.53 8.62 -26.17
C ASP A 23 7.35 8.52 -24.64
N TYR A 24 8.41 8.82 -23.89
CA TYR A 24 8.42 8.65 -22.44
C TYR A 24 7.71 9.81 -21.73
N CYS A 25 6.47 9.57 -21.29
CA CYS A 25 5.76 10.50 -20.43
C CYS A 25 6.04 10.19 -18.95
N LEU A 26 6.84 11.05 -18.31
CA LEU A 26 7.24 10.90 -16.90
C LEU A 26 6.05 10.70 -15.96
N SER A 27 4.97 11.47 -16.15
CA SER A 27 3.76 11.38 -15.33
C SER A 27 3.12 10.00 -15.39
N ARG A 28 3.13 9.36 -16.57
CA ARG A 28 2.57 8.01 -16.77
C ARG A 28 3.37 6.97 -16.00
N THR A 29 4.69 7.04 -16.00
CA THR A 29 5.54 6.13 -15.23
C THR A 29 5.31 6.28 -13.73
N TYR A 30 5.18 7.51 -13.23
CA TYR A 30 4.87 7.74 -11.82
C TYR A 30 3.52 7.13 -11.42
N GLN A 31 2.47 7.37 -12.21
CA GLN A 31 1.14 6.80 -11.96
C GLN A 31 1.16 5.27 -11.92
N ILE A 32 1.90 4.62 -12.82
CA ILE A 32 2.00 3.16 -12.86
C ILE A 32 2.79 2.61 -11.67
N LYS A 33 3.92 3.25 -11.33
CA LYS A 33 4.71 2.89 -10.14
C LYS A 33 3.85 3.00 -8.87
N GLU A 34 3.09 4.08 -8.74
CA GLU A 34 2.18 4.32 -7.62
C GLU A 34 1.06 3.27 -7.56
N ASN A 35 0.39 3.00 -8.69
CA ASN A 35 -0.63 1.96 -8.77
C ASN A 35 -0.08 0.59 -8.37
N ILE A 36 1.12 0.21 -8.82
CA ILE A 36 1.76 -1.06 -8.42
C ILE A 36 2.03 -1.07 -6.91
N LYS A 37 2.50 0.04 -6.33
CA LYS A 37 2.77 0.16 -4.89
C LYS A 37 1.48 -0.03 -4.09
N ILE A 38 0.41 0.68 -4.45
CA ILE A 38 -0.91 0.59 -3.81
C ILE A 38 -1.45 -0.84 -3.93
N MET A 39 -1.37 -1.45 -5.11
CA MET A 39 -1.88 -2.81 -5.30
C MET A 39 -1.10 -3.86 -4.50
N LYS A 40 0.23 -3.72 -4.38
CA LYS A 40 1.04 -4.60 -3.53
C LYS A 40 0.68 -4.44 -2.05
N MET A 41 0.44 -3.21 -1.60
CA MET A 41 -0.01 -2.93 -0.23
C MET A 41 -1.39 -3.54 0.03
N LEU A 42 -2.36 -3.30 -0.85
CA LEU A 42 -3.69 -3.91 -0.78
C LEU A 42 -3.60 -5.44 -0.73
N ARG A 43 -2.77 -6.06 -1.58
CA ARG A 43 -2.57 -7.52 -1.54
C ARG A 43 -2.07 -8.02 -0.17
N LYS A 44 -1.11 -7.31 0.42
CA LYS A 44 -0.59 -7.64 1.75
C LYS A 44 -1.65 -7.51 2.85
N LEU A 45 -2.64 -6.63 2.68
CA LEU A 45 -3.73 -6.44 3.64
C LEU A 45 -4.90 -7.42 3.41
N THR A 46 -5.30 -7.60 2.15
CA THR A 46 -6.47 -8.40 1.76
C THR A 46 -6.23 -9.90 1.98
N LEU A 47 -5.05 -10.42 1.65
CA LEU A 47 -4.76 -11.85 1.75
C LEU A 47 -4.86 -12.39 3.20
N PRO A 48 -4.19 -11.81 4.22
CA PRO A 48 -4.36 -12.26 5.60
C PRO A 48 -5.78 -11.98 6.09
N THR A 49 -6.41 -10.89 5.62
CA THR A 49 -7.80 -10.60 5.98
C THR A 49 -8.74 -11.69 5.51
N PHE A 50 -8.57 -12.16 4.28
CA PHE A 50 -9.36 -13.23 3.70
C PHE A 50 -9.14 -14.55 4.44
N LEU A 51 -7.88 -14.94 4.66
CA LEU A 51 -7.54 -16.18 5.37
C LEU A 51 -8.12 -16.23 6.79
N LEU A 52 -8.06 -15.12 7.54
CA LEU A 52 -8.62 -15.02 8.89
C LEU A 52 -10.14 -15.08 8.94
N ASN A 53 -10.83 -14.80 7.84
CA ASN A 53 -12.29 -14.88 7.79
C ASN A 53 -12.80 -16.29 7.42
N ILE A 54 -11.94 -17.19 6.90
CA ILE A 54 -12.35 -18.55 6.51
C ILE A 54 -13.01 -19.31 7.68
N PRO A 55 -12.47 -19.32 8.91
CA PRO A 55 -13.10 -20.03 10.04
C PRO A 55 -14.45 -19.43 10.41
N ALA A 56 -14.59 -18.11 10.35
CA ALA A 56 -15.86 -17.43 10.62
C ALA A 56 -16.95 -17.86 9.61
N PHE A 57 -16.60 -17.92 8.32
CA PHE A 57 -17.50 -18.42 7.28
C PHE A 57 -17.82 -19.91 7.46
N ALA A 58 -16.86 -20.73 7.86
CA ALA A 58 -17.11 -22.15 8.11
C ALA A 58 -18.10 -22.35 9.27
N LEU A 59 -17.92 -21.62 10.38
CA LEU A 59 -18.80 -21.71 11.56
C LEU A 59 -20.24 -21.27 11.25
N ILE A 60 -20.41 -20.15 10.51
CA ILE A 60 -21.75 -19.71 10.13
C ILE A 60 -22.40 -20.64 9.11
N SER A 61 -21.63 -21.23 8.20
CA SER A 61 -22.15 -22.26 7.28
C SER A 61 -22.59 -23.51 8.02
N ILE A 62 -21.85 -23.97 9.03
CA ILE A 62 -22.25 -25.09 9.89
C ILE A 62 -23.58 -24.75 10.58
N TYR A 63 -23.69 -23.56 11.19
CA TYR A 63 -24.93 -23.11 11.83
C TYR A 63 -26.14 -23.12 10.88
N LEU A 64 -25.96 -22.65 9.64
CA LEU A 64 -27.02 -22.59 8.62
C LEU A 64 -27.41 -23.96 8.06
N LEU A 65 -26.46 -24.89 7.95
CA LEU A 65 -26.70 -26.23 7.41
C LEU A 65 -27.30 -27.19 8.43
N LEU A 66 -27.18 -26.90 9.74
CA LEU A 66 -27.75 -27.74 10.77
C LEU A 66 -29.29 -27.62 10.82
N PRO A 67 -30.03 -28.75 10.81
CA PRO A 67 -31.48 -28.74 10.93
C PRO A 67 -31.92 -28.18 12.29
N SER A 68 -33.14 -27.65 12.36
CA SER A 68 -33.70 -27.02 13.58
C SER A 68 -34.26 -28.02 14.60
N ASP A 69 -33.79 -29.26 14.55
CA ASP A 69 -34.22 -30.30 15.49
C ASP A 69 -33.62 -30.07 16.88
N GLU A 70 -34.40 -30.37 17.93
CA GLU A 70 -33.98 -30.21 19.33
C GLU A 70 -32.71 -31.01 19.67
N SER A 71 -32.51 -32.15 19.03
CA SER A 71 -31.33 -33.01 19.22
C SER A 71 -30.02 -32.34 18.79
N VAL A 72 -30.07 -31.33 17.92
CA VAL A 72 -28.91 -30.63 17.35
C VAL A 72 -28.75 -29.22 17.91
N GLY A 73 -29.65 -28.79 18.81
CA GLY A 73 -29.63 -27.45 19.41
C GLY A 73 -28.32 -27.13 20.13
N VAL A 74 -27.72 -28.12 20.81
CA VAL A 74 -26.42 -27.97 21.48
C VAL A 74 -25.31 -27.63 20.48
N ALA A 75 -25.25 -28.33 19.35
CA ALA A 75 -24.22 -28.09 18.34
C ALA A 75 -24.36 -26.70 17.69
N LYS A 76 -25.59 -26.21 17.48
CA LYS A 76 -25.85 -24.84 17.01
C LYS A 76 -25.33 -23.80 18.01
N ASN A 77 -25.64 -23.98 19.29
CA ASN A 77 -25.20 -23.06 20.34
C ASN A 77 -23.67 -23.04 20.47
N VAL A 78 -23.02 -24.21 20.34
CA VAL A 78 -21.55 -24.32 20.34
C VAL A 78 -20.96 -23.60 19.11
N ALA A 79 -21.54 -23.74 17.92
CA ALA A 79 -21.06 -23.05 16.73
C ALA A 79 -21.15 -21.52 16.87
N VAL A 80 -22.24 -21.01 17.44
CA VAL A 80 -22.40 -19.57 17.73
C VAL A 80 -21.38 -19.09 18.76
N ALA A 81 -21.20 -19.83 19.87
CA ALA A 81 -20.22 -19.47 20.89
C ALA A 81 -18.78 -19.46 20.35
N LEU A 82 -18.42 -20.42 19.48
CA LEU A 82 -17.12 -20.46 18.81
C LEU A 82 -16.94 -19.30 17.82
N PHE A 83 -18.01 -18.90 17.13
CA PHE A 83 -17.98 -17.73 16.26
C PHE A 83 -17.72 -16.45 17.05
N ASP A 84 -18.45 -16.23 18.14
CA ASP A 84 -18.27 -15.07 19.01
C ASP A 84 -16.85 -15.03 19.62
N LEU A 85 -16.36 -16.18 20.08
CA LEU A 85 -14.99 -16.33 20.57
C LEU A 85 -13.96 -16.00 19.49
N TRP A 86 -14.17 -16.47 18.25
CA TRP A 86 -13.29 -16.18 17.12
C TRP A 86 -13.22 -14.66 16.85
N ILE A 87 -14.37 -13.99 16.79
CA ILE A 87 -14.42 -12.53 16.59
C ILE A 87 -13.72 -11.80 17.74
N ALA A 88 -13.96 -12.23 18.99
CA ALA A 88 -13.35 -11.66 20.18
C ALA A 88 -11.81 -11.78 20.20
N VAL A 89 -11.24 -12.83 19.59
CA VAL A 89 -9.78 -13.02 19.46
C VAL A 89 -9.21 -12.30 18.25
N VAL A 90 -9.88 -12.35 17.09
CA VAL A 90 -9.36 -11.77 15.84
C VAL A 90 -9.31 -10.24 15.90
N PHE A 91 -10.28 -9.60 16.54
CA PHE A 91 -10.33 -8.14 16.63
C PHE A 91 -9.11 -7.53 17.35
N PRO A 92 -8.77 -7.93 18.59
CA PRO A 92 -7.58 -7.43 19.27
C PRO A 92 -6.29 -7.85 18.56
N TYR A 93 -6.22 -9.06 18.00
CA TYR A 93 -5.07 -9.49 17.21
C TYR A 93 -4.82 -8.57 16.00
N ARG A 94 -5.86 -8.22 15.25
CA ARG A 94 -5.76 -7.28 14.12
C ARG A 94 -5.36 -5.88 14.58
N PHE A 95 -5.90 -5.43 15.71
CA PHE A 95 -5.55 -4.12 16.28
C PHE A 95 -4.05 -4.04 16.61
N VAL A 96 -3.51 -5.05 17.29
CA VAL A 96 -2.06 -5.13 17.59
C VAL A 96 -1.22 -5.21 16.31
N LEU A 97 -1.61 -6.05 15.35
CA LEU A 97 -0.87 -6.19 14.08
C LEU A 97 -0.89 -4.90 13.25
N HIS A 98 -2.01 -4.17 13.24
CA HIS A 98 -2.13 -2.91 12.52
C HIS A 98 -1.25 -1.83 13.15
N ASN A 99 -1.28 -1.71 14.48
CA ASN A 99 -0.42 -0.77 15.22
C ASN A 99 1.07 -1.07 15.02
N ASN A 100 1.44 -2.34 14.86
CA ASN A 100 2.84 -2.71 14.67
C ASN A 100 3.39 -2.42 13.25
N ASN A 101 2.54 -2.38 12.22
CA ASN A 101 2.99 -2.37 10.82
C ASN A 101 2.87 -1.01 10.10
N ASN A 102 2.14 -0.03 10.65
CA ASN A 102 1.90 1.25 9.97
C ASN A 102 2.38 2.45 10.79
N ASN A 103 3.61 2.91 10.52
CA ASN A 103 4.10 4.19 11.04
C ASN A 103 3.21 5.37 10.59
N THR A 104 2.64 5.29 9.38
CA THR A 104 1.71 6.32 8.85
C THR A 104 0.37 6.34 9.59
N PHE A 105 -0.08 5.19 10.09
CA PHE A 105 -1.26 5.13 10.95
C PHE A 105 -0.93 5.70 12.32
N GLU A 106 0.25 5.38 12.87
CA GLU A 106 0.75 5.99 14.10
C GLU A 106 0.78 7.52 14.00
N GLU A 107 1.28 8.08 12.90
CA GLU A 107 1.24 9.53 12.63
C GLU A 107 -0.19 10.09 12.54
N SER A 108 -1.12 9.32 11.97
CA SER A 108 -2.53 9.73 11.84
C SER A 108 -3.27 9.66 13.20
N VAL A 109 -2.95 8.66 14.03
CA VAL A 109 -3.51 8.44 15.36
C VAL A 109 -2.91 9.40 16.39
N ARG A 110 -1.61 9.74 16.27
CA ARG A 110 -0.95 10.77 17.10
C ARG A 110 -1.60 12.15 16.95
N ARG A 111 -2.37 12.41 15.88
CA ARG A 111 -3.16 13.64 15.75
C ARG A 111 -4.32 13.72 16.73
N TRP A 112 -4.73 12.60 17.35
CA TRP A 112 -5.76 12.58 18.39
C TRP A 112 -5.10 12.62 19.77
N SER A 113 -5.39 13.65 20.56
CA SER A 113 -4.69 13.97 21.82
C SER A 113 -4.73 12.84 22.87
N VAL A 114 -5.85 12.12 22.97
CA VAL A 114 -5.99 10.98 23.89
C VAL A 114 -5.15 9.79 23.42
N ALA A 115 -5.11 9.57 22.11
CA ALA A 115 -4.37 8.45 21.54
C ALA A 115 -2.85 8.69 21.59
N SER A 116 -2.39 9.93 21.46
CA SER A 116 -0.97 10.26 21.64
C SER A 116 -0.50 9.96 23.07
N TYR A 117 -1.29 10.32 24.08
CA TYR A 117 -0.97 10.01 25.48
C TYR A 117 -0.85 8.50 25.75
N CYS A 118 -1.79 7.70 25.22
CA CYS A 118 -1.74 6.24 25.36
C CYS A 118 -0.55 5.62 24.61
N LEU A 119 -0.22 6.13 23.42
CA LEU A 119 0.92 5.66 22.63
C LEU A 119 2.25 6.00 23.30
N ASP A 120 2.40 7.22 23.83
CA ASP A 120 3.61 7.63 24.54
C ASP A 120 3.86 6.75 25.78
N LYS A 121 2.79 6.41 26.52
CA LYS A 121 2.87 5.45 27.65
C LYS A 121 3.22 4.03 27.20
N TYR A 122 2.68 3.57 26.08
CA TYR A 122 3.00 2.26 25.52
C TYR A 122 4.46 2.18 25.04
N ASP A 123 4.94 3.23 24.39
CA ASP A 123 6.32 3.34 23.89
C ASP A 123 7.35 3.44 25.03
N GLU A 124 6.98 4.10 26.14
CA GLU A 124 7.76 4.13 27.39
C GLU A 124 7.94 2.72 27.97
N VAL A 125 6.86 1.92 28.02
CA VAL A 125 6.87 0.55 28.55
C VAL A 125 7.62 -0.41 27.63
N THR A 126 7.51 -0.25 26.31
CA THR A 126 8.11 -1.15 25.32
C THR A 126 9.53 -0.76 24.89
N GLY A 127 10.02 0.43 25.27
CA GLY A 127 11.35 0.94 24.91
C GLY A 127 11.51 1.31 23.43
N ARG A 128 10.40 1.49 22.70
CA ARG A 128 10.39 1.73 21.23
C ARG A 128 10.95 3.10 20.84
N ILE A 129 10.89 4.09 21.73
CA ILE A 129 11.27 5.50 21.49
C ILE A 129 12.70 5.62 20.92
N ARG A 130 13.64 4.75 21.33
CA ARG A 130 15.04 4.80 20.84
C ARG A 130 15.22 4.45 19.37
N LYS A 131 14.26 3.75 18.72
CA LYS A 131 14.43 3.33 17.32
C LYS A 131 13.97 4.37 16.30
N LEU A 132 12.98 5.21 16.63
CA LEU A 132 12.42 6.21 15.71
C LEU A 132 13.35 7.42 15.53
N THR A 133 14.06 7.85 16.59
CA THR A 133 14.99 8.99 16.50
C THR A 133 16.26 8.68 15.69
N ILE A 134 16.64 7.41 15.55
CA ILE A 134 17.84 6.97 14.82
C ILE A 134 17.53 6.68 13.34
N ALA A 135 16.26 6.39 13.01
CA ALA A 135 15.79 6.24 11.64
C ALA A 135 15.50 7.61 11.00
N SER A 136 16.52 8.49 10.97
CA SER A 136 16.51 9.59 10.00
C SER A 136 16.33 8.98 8.60
N PRO A 137 15.36 9.44 7.79
CA PRO A 137 15.20 8.93 6.44
C PRO A 137 16.54 9.11 5.72
N GLN A 138 17.15 8.01 5.28
CA GLN A 138 18.27 8.15 4.35
C GLN A 138 17.81 9.07 3.22
N PRO A 139 18.65 10.03 2.77
CA PRO A 139 18.30 10.90 1.68
C PRO A 139 18.07 9.99 0.47
N HIS A 140 16.80 9.68 0.21
CA HIS A 140 16.37 9.13 -1.05
C HIS A 140 16.83 10.18 -2.05
N HIS A 141 17.87 9.87 -2.84
CA HIS A 141 18.15 10.63 -4.04
C HIS A 141 16.84 10.68 -4.82
N ASN A 142 16.14 11.80 -4.72
CA ASN A 142 14.83 11.98 -5.30
C ASN A 142 15.07 11.88 -6.80
N GLU A 143 14.48 10.87 -7.45
CA GLU A 143 14.46 10.81 -8.92
C GLU A 143 13.95 12.15 -9.51
N THR A 144 13.14 12.88 -8.72
CA THR A 144 12.71 14.26 -8.92
C THR A 144 13.87 15.26 -9.02
N ASP A 145 14.88 15.18 -8.16
CA ASP A 145 16.04 16.09 -8.18
C ASP A 145 16.89 15.85 -9.43
N ILE A 146 17.06 14.58 -9.82
CA ILE A 146 17.73 14.22 -11.08
C ILE A 146 16.96 14.81 -12.26
N TYR A 147 15.63 14.69 -12.26
CA TYR A 147 14.78 15.25 -13.31
C TYR A 147 14.85 16.78 -13.37
N PHE A 148 14.72 17.47 -12.23
CA PHE A 148 14.81 18.94 -12.20
C PHE A 148 16.20 19.43 -12.59
N THR A 149 17.26 18.67 -12.26
CA THR A 149 18.63 18.98 -12.70
C THR A 149 18.80 18.80 -14.21
N MET A 150 18.19 17.76 -14.80
CA MET A 150 18.19 17.57 -16.26
C MET A 150 17.36 18.66 -16.97
N LEU A 151 16.17 18.97 -16.45
CA LEU A 151 15.31 20.02 -17.00
C LEU A 151 15.95 21.41 -16.90
N SER A 152 16.60 21.72 -15.78
CA SER A 152 17.34 22.98 -15.64
C SER A 152 18.51 23.05 -16.62
N LYS A 153 19.19 21.93 -16.88
CA LYS A 153 20.28 21.85 -17.85
C LYS A 153 19.80 22.11 -19.27
N ASP A 154 18.62 21.60 -19.65
CA ASP A 154 18.02 21.86 -20.96
C ASP A 154 17.53 23.31 -21.08
N LEU A 155 16.87 23.86 -20.05
CA LEU A 155 16.43 25.26 -20.00
C LEU A 155 17.60 26.26 -20.10
N HIS A 156 18.75 25.92 -19.53
CA HIS A 156 19.95 26.75 -19.57
C HIS A 156 20.88 26.44 -20.75
N SER A 157 20.60 25.40 -21.53
CA SER A 157 21.32 25.15 -22.78
C SER A 157 20.96 26.27 -23.76
N LYS A 158 21.92 27.17 -24.03
CA LYS A 158 21.74 28.27 -24.99
C LYS A 158 21.23 27.70 -26.31
N PRO A 159 20.26 28.36 -26.98
CA PRO A 159 19.83 27.93 -28.30
C PRO A 159 21.07 27.90 -29.19
N ILE A 160 21.43 26.71 -29.67
CA ILE A 160 22.43 26.55 -30.72
C ILE A 160 21.92 27.42 -31.86
N ARG A 161 22.62 28.51 -32.14
CA ARG A 161 22.34 29.39 -33.29
C ARG A 161 22.30 28.46 -34.51
N SER A 162 21.09 28.19 -34.98
CA SER A 162 20.79 27.56 -36.25
C SER A 162 21.51 28.38 -37.32
N SER A 163 22.70 27.91 -37.69
CA SER A 163 23.46 28.44 -38.80
C SER A 163 22.73 28.05 -40.07
N SER A 164 22.31 29.09 -40.81
CA SER A 164 21.98 29.09 -42.23
C SER A 164 20.94 28.08 -42.72
N ILE A 165 19.68 28.51 -42.76
CA ILE A 165 18.70 28.00 -43.72
C ILE A 165 19.17 28.43 -45.13
N PRO A 166 19.52 27.52 -46.05
CA PRO A 166 19.80 27.90 -47.42
C PRO A 166 18.51 28.39 -48.09
N LYS A 167 18.56 29.60 -48.65
CA LYS A 167 17.47 30.14 -49.50
C LYS A 167 17.30 29.24 -50.71
N ILE A 168 16.18 28.52 -50.76
CA ILE A 168 15.71 27.85 -51.98
C ILE A 168 15.17 28.95 -52.89
N SER A 169 15.94 29.29 -53.93
CA SER A 169 15.47 30.10 -55.06
C SER A 169 14.63 29.21 -55.96
N ILE A 170 13.32 29.50 -56.05
CA ILE A 170 12.44 28.92 -57.06
C ILE A 170 12.56 29.83 -58.30
N ILE A 171 12.99 29.24 -59.42
CA ILE A 171 12.90 29.82 -60.77
C ILE A 171 11.59 29.34 -61.37
#